data_AF-A0A951BRB9-F1
#
_entry.id   AF-A0A951BRB9-F1
#
_cell.length_a   1.000
_cell.length_b   1.000
_cell.length_c   1.000
_cell.angle_alpha   90.00
_cell.angle_beta   90.00
_cell.angle_gamma   90.00
#
_symmetry.space_group_name_H-M   'P 1'
#
loop_
_entity.id
_entity.type
_entity.pdbx_description
1 polymer ?
#
loop_
_entity_poly.entity_id
_entity_poly.type
_entity_poly.pdbx_seq_one_letter_code
_entity_poly.pdbx_strand_id
1 'polypeptide(L)'
;MPGHAAVQRTFLLQSCTAHDQAKLAGCAAFFSGVLETVQDLQNSSALKREVCLPEKITDRQLREGVVNYMQTHPATSPDAVPAVLEALRALYRCP
;
A
#
# COMPACT_ATOMS: atom_id res chain seq x y z
N MET A 1 20.55 -8.00 12.32
CA MET A 1 19.59 -6.88 12.12
C MET A 1 18.20 -7.45 12.35
N PRO A 2 17.37 -6.85 13.22
CA PRO A 2 16.07 -7.42 13.57
C PRO A 2 15.20 -7.47 12.30
N GLY A 3 14.82 -8.68 11.90
CA GLY A 3 13.93 -8.91 10.77
C GLY A 3 12.55 -8.39 11.14
N HIS A 4 12.15 -7.27 10.55
CA HIS A 4 10.75 -6.87 10.52
C HIS A 4 9.98 -8.04 9.89
N ALA A 5 9.18 -8.75 10.69
CA ALA A 5 8.33 -9.80 10.17
C ALA A 5 7.49 -9.18 9.04
N ALA A 6 7.62 -9.71 7.83
CA ALA A 6 6.87 -9.22 6.69
C ALA A 6 5.39 -9.32 7.02
N VAL A 7 4.70 -8.18 7.00
CA VAL A 7 3.24 -8.16 7.17
C VAL A 7 2.65 -8.94 6.01
N GLN A 8 1.82 -9.95 6.29
CA GLN A 8 1.18 -10.72 5.22
C GLN A 8 0.04 -9.93 4.57
N ARG A 9 -0.11 -10.09 3.26
CA ARG A 9 -1.21 -9.50 2.48
C ARG A 9 -2.59 -9.83 3.05
N THR A 10 -2.79 -11.08 3.46
CA THR A 10 -4.05 -11.56 4.04
C THR A 10 -4.35 -10.86 5.36
N PHE A 11 -3.36 -10.70 6.22
CA PHE A 11 -3.48 -9.97 7.48
C PHE A 11 -3.80 -8.50 7.26
N LEU A 12 -3.16 -7.86 6.28
CA LEU A 12 -3.44 -6.47 5.92
C LEU A 12 -4.88 -6.33 5.42
N LEU A 13 -5.32 -7.17 4.48
CA LEU A 13 -6.68 -7.16 3.97
C LEU A 13 -7.71 -7.33 5.09
N GLN A 14 -7.52 -8.34 5.96
CA GLN A 14 -8.40 -8.56 7.11
C GLN A 14 -8.44 -7.36 8.05
N SER A 15 -7.30 -6.69 8.26
CA SER A 15 -7.25 -5.50 9.12
C SER A 15 -7.96 -4.30 8.50
N CYS A 16 -7.84 -4.13 7.18
CA CYS A 16 -8.46 -3.04 6.42
C CYS A 16 -9.96 -3.23 6.16
N THR A 17 -10.47 -4.48 6.23
CA THR A 17 -11.89 -4.80 6.04
C THR A 17 -12.60 -5.15 7.35
N ALA A 18 -11.91 -5.11 8.49
CA ALA A 18 -12.51 -5.40 9.78
C ALA A 18 -13.46 -4.27 10.20
N HIS A 19 -14.54 -4.62 10.92
CA HIS A 19 -15.38 -3.65 11.63
C HIS A 19 -14.78 -3.21 12.98
N ASP A 20 -13.58 -3.68 13.30
CA ASP A 20 -12.86 -3.39 14.55
C ASP A 20 -11.98 -2.15 14.39
N GLN A 21 -12.19 -1.14 15.24
CA GLN A 21 -11.48 0.13 15.13
C GLN A 21 -9.97 0.02 15.38
N ALA A 22 -9.52 -0.91 16.23
CA ALA A 22 -8.09 -1.12 16.46
C ALA A 22 -7.41 -1.75 15.22
N LYS A 23 -8.10 -2.68 14.54
CA LYS A 23 -7.62 -3.25 13.27
C LYS A 23 -7.59 -2.22 12.14
N LEU A 24 -8.61 -1.37 12.06
CA LEU A 24 -8.65 -0.27 11.09
C LEU A 24 -7.52 0.75 11.35
N ALA A 25 -7.22 1.05 12.61
CA ALA A 25 -6.10 1.90 12.99
C ALA A 25 -4.75 1.26 12.59
N GLY A 26 -4.58 -0.05 12.79
CA GLY A 26 -3.40 -0.79 12.33
C GLY A 26 -3.23 -0.76 10.81
N CYS A 27 -4.32 -0.94 10.06
CA CYS A 27 -4.31 -0.78 8.61
C CYS A 27 -3.93 0.66 8.21
N ALA A 28 -4.52 1.67 8.85
CA ALA A 28 -4.18 3.07 8.59
C ALA A 28 -2.70 3.37 8.82
N ALA A 29 -2.15 2.93 9.96
CA ALA A 29 -0.73 3.11 10.29
C ALA A 29 0.20 2.42 9.29
N PHE A 30 -0.16 1.22 8.83
CA PHE A 30 0.60 0.53 7.78
C PHE A 30 0.64 1.35 6.48
N PHE A 31 -0.52 1.85 6.03
CA PHE A 31 -0.60 2.66 4.82
C PHE A 31 0.08 4.01 4.95
N SER A 32 0.05 4.65 6.12
CA SER A 32 0.82 5.88 6.37
C SER A 32 2.33 5.62 6.22
N GLY A 33 2.86 4.54 6.80
CA GLY A 33 4.30 4.21 6.65
C GLY A 33 4.68 3.83 5.22
N VAL A 34 3.81 3.13 4.49
CA VAL A 34 4.02 2.85 3.06
C VAL A 34 3.96 4.13 2.23
N LEU A 35 3.03 5.04 2.51
CA LEU A 35 2.93 6.31 1.80
C LEU A 35 4.18 7.17 2.02
N GLU A 36 4.67 7.30 3.26
CA GLU A 36 5.92 7.99 3.56
C GLU A 36 7.08 7.38 2.78
N THR A 37 7.17 6.04 2.77
CA THR A 37 8.18 5.33 1.99
C THR A 37 8.03 5.58 0.50
N VAL A 38 6.80 5.59 -0.05
CA VAL A 38 6.53 5.83 -1.46
C VAL A 38 6.82 7.29 -1.84
N GLN A 39 6.50 8.26 -1.00
CA GLN A 39 6.81 9.67 -1.20
C GLN A 39 8.32 9.91 -1.16
N ASP A 40 9.03 9.31 -0.20
CA ASP A 40 10.49 9.33 -0.12
C ASP A 40 11.12 8.67 -1.37
N LEU A 41 10.56 7.54 -1.79
CA LEU A 41 10.97 6.83 -3.00
C LEU A 41 10.57 7.55 -4.30
N GLN A 42 9.56 8.43 -4.31
CA GLN A 42 9.24 9.30 -5.45
C GLN A 42 10.21 10.48 -5.54
N ASN A 43 10.71 10.96 -4.40
CA ASN A 43 11.79 11.94 -4.35
C ASN A 43 13.13 11.31 -4.79
N SER A 44 13.29 10.01 -4.58
CA SER A 44 14.38 9.21 -5.15
C SER A 44 14.07 8.82 -6.61
N SER A 45 14.98 9.03 -7.55
CA SER A 45 14.73 8.87 -9.00
C SER A 45 14.26 7.48 -9.48
N ALA A 46 14.27 6.45 -8.62
CA ALA A 46 13.92 5.07 -8.96
C ALA A 46 12.41 4.83 -9.10
N LEU A 47 11.57 5.37 -8.22
CA LEU A 47 10.11 5.14 -8.28
C LEU A 47 9.37 6.17 -9.13
N LYS A 48 9.98 7.34 -9.34
CA LYS A 48 9.41 8.48 -10.08
C LYS A 48 9.06 8.17 -11.54
N ARG A 49 9.61 7.10 -12.11
CA ARG A 49 9.31 6.65 -13.49
C ARG A 49 8.18 5.62 -13.56
N GLU A 50 7.80 5.00 -12.44
CA GLU A 50 6.84 3.90 -12.43
C GLU A 50 5.50 4.30 -11.78
N VAL A 51 5.52 5.16 -10.75
CA VAL A 51 4.33 5.51 -9.95
C VAL A 51 4.16 7.03 -9.85
N CYS A 52 3.06 7.55 -10.38
CA CYS A 52 2.65 8.95 -10.39
C CYS A 52 1.40 9.14 -9.54
N LEU A 53 1.60 9.32 -8.24
CA LEU A 53 0.52 9.70 -7.33
C LEU A 53 -0.02 11.10 -7.67
N PRO A 54 -1.35 11.31 -7.65
CA PRO A 54 -1.95 12.64 -7.80
C PRO A 54 -1.53 13.56 -6.64
N GLU A 55 -1.22 14.84 -6.91
CA GLU A 55 -0.82 15.81 -5.88
C GLU A 55 -1.82 15.96 -4.71
N LYS A 56 -3.11 15.63 -4.94
CA LYS A 56 -4.19 15.77 -3.95
C LYS A 56 -4.76 14.45 -3.46
N ILE A 57 -4.06 13.33 -3.64
CA ILE A 57 -4.54 12.05 -3.15
C ILE A 57 -4.52 12.01 -1.62
N THR A 58 -5.63 11.56 -1.03
CA THR A 58 -5.71 11.38 0.43
C THR A 58 -5.31 9.95 0.82
N ASP A 59 -4.78 9.77 2.03
CA ASP A 59 -4.44 8.44 2.58
C ASP A 59 -5.61 7.46 2.49
N ARG A 60 -6.82 7.97 2.70
CA ARG A 60 -8.06 7.20 2.59
C ARG A 60 -8.28 6.69 1.17
N GLN A 61 -8.19 7.56 0.16
CA GLN A 61 -8.36 7.17 -1.24
C GLN A 61 -7.29 6.20 -1.69
N LEU A 62 -6.03 6.42 -1.28
CA LEU A 62 -4.95 5.51 -1.59
C LEU A 62 -5.21 4.12 -1.01
N ARG A 63 -5.54 4.06 0.29
CA ARG A 63 -5.85 2.82 0.99
C ARG A 63 -7.04 2.10 0.37
N GLU A 64 -8.15 2.80 0.13
CA GLU A 64 -9.34 2.20 -0.47
C GLU A 64 -9.04 1.64 -1.87
N GLY A 65 -8.31 2.39 -2.70
CA GLY A 65 -7.90 1.92 -4.03
C GLY A 65 -7.00 0.69 -3.99
N VAL A 66 -5.98 0.71 -3.13
CA VAL A 66 -5.05 -0.42 -2.98
C VAL A 66 -5.74 -1.64 -2.38
N VAL A 67 -6.55 -1.49 -1.34
CA VAL A 67 -7.31 -2.59 -0.73
C VAL A 67 -8.25 -3.20 -1.76
N ASN A 68 -8.97 -2.39 -2.53
CA ASN A 68 -9.85 -2.87 -3.59
C ASN A 68 -9.08 -3.61 -4.70
N TYR A 69 -7.92 -3.10 -5.12
CA TYR A 69 -7.06 -3.80 -6.07
C TYR A 69 -6.61 -5.15 -5.50
N MET A 70 -6.12 -5.16 -4.26
CA MET A 70 -5.69 -6.37 -3.57
C MET A 70 -6.83 -7.37 -3.35
N GLN A 71 -8.09 -6.96 -3.27
CA GLN A 71 -9.22 -7.89 -3.18
C GLN A 71 -9.56 -8.53 -4.54
N THR A 72 -9.39 -7.77 -5.62
CA THR A 72 -9.83 -8.16 -6.97
C THR A 72 -8.73 -8.80 -7.80
N HIS A 73 -7.46 -8.61 -7.43
CA HIS A 73 -6.31 -9.13 -8.15
C HIS A 73 -5.55 -10.18 -7.33
N PRO A 74 -5.22 -11.34 -7.93
CA PRO A 74 -4.35 -12.32 -7.30
C PRO A 74 -2.96 -11.71 -7.12
N ALA A 75 -2.43 -11.75 -5.90
CA ALA A 75 -1.09 -11.20 -5.66
C ALA A 75 -0.01 -12.16 -6.14
N THR A 76 1.05 -11.58 -6.70
CA THR A 76 2.28 -12.30 -7.02
C THR A 76 3.11 -12.65 -5.78
N SER A 77 2.87 -11.97 -4.66
CA SER A 77 3.57 -12.16 -3.39
C SER A 77 2.59 -12.29 -2.21
N PRO A 78 2.88 -13.17 -1.22
CA PRO A 78 2.14 -13.23 0.04
C PRO A 78 2.41 -12.03 0.95
N ASP A 79 3.45 -11.24 0.68
CA ASP A 79 3.85 -10.10 1.49
C ASP A 79 3.04 -8.85 1.14
N ALA A 80 2.68 -8.08 2.16
CA ALA A 80 1.88 -6.87 2.00
C ALA A 80 2.61 -5.77 1.23
N VAL A 81 3.90 -5.54 1.51
CA VAL A 81 4.66 -4.44 0.88
C VAL A 81 4.77 -4.63 -0.64
N PRO A 82 5.23 -5.78 -1.18
CA PRO A 82 5.23 -6.02 -2.62
C PRO A 82 3.83 -5.94 -3.25
N ALA A 83 2.80 -6.46 -2.57
CA ALA A 83 1.43 -6.40 -3.07
C ALA A 83 0.89 -4.97 -3.16
N VAL A 84 1.22 -4.11 -2.18
CA VAL A 84 0.86 -2.69 -2.23
C VAL A 84 1.63 -1.97 -3.35
N LEU A 85 2.92 -2.23 -3.53
CA LEU A 85 3.69 -1.63 -4.62
C LEU A 85 3.17 -2.05 -6.00
N GLU A 86 2.76 -3.31 -6.16
CA GLU A 86 2.11 -3.81 -7.38
C GLU A 86 0.79 -3.07 -7.64
N ALA A 87 -0.05 -2.93 -6.63
CA ALA A 87 -1.29 -2.17 -6.71
C ALA A 87 -1.05 -0.71 -7.08
N LEU A 88 -0.05 -0.06 -6.47
CA LEU A 88 0.30 1.33 -6.76
C LEU A 88 0.77 1.52 -8.20
N ARG A 89 1.61 0.61 -8.72
CA ARG A 89 2.05 0.62 -10.13
C ARG A 89 0.90 0.41 -11.10
N ALA A 90 -0.07 -0.45 -10.75
CA ALA A 90 -1.24 -0.70 -11.59
C ALA A 90 -2.23 0.48 -11.58
N LEU A 91 -2.47 1.08 -10.41
CA LEU A 91 -3.45 2.15 -10.22
C LEU A 91 -2.92 3.54 -10.64
N TYR A 92 -1.63 3.80 -10.43
CA TYR A 92 -1.02 5.12 -10.58
C TYR A 92 0.18 5.10 -11.53
N ARG A 93 0.06 4.40 -12.66
CA ARG A 93 1.14 4.34 -13.65
C ARG A 93 1.45 5.73 -14.22
N CYS A 94 2.73 6.11 -14.27
CA CYS A 94 3.17 7.32 -14.96
C CYS A 94 2.97 7.19 -16.49
N PRO A 95 2.55 8.28 -17.19
CA PRO A 95 2.50 8.33 -18.65
C PRO A 95 3.89 8.31 -19.29
#